data_AF-A0A497EDG2-F1
#
_entry.id   AF-A0A497EDG2-F1
#
_cell.length_a   1.000
_cell.length_b   1.000
_cell.length_c   1.000
_cell.angle_alpha   90.00
_cell.angle_beta   90.00
_cell.angle_gamma   90.00
#
_symmetry.space_group_name_H-M   'P 1'
#
loop_
_entity.id
_entity.type
_entity.pdbx_description
1 polymer ?
#
loop_
_entity_poly.entity_id
_entity_poly.type
_entity_poly.pdbx_seq_one_letter_code
_entity_poly.pdbx_strand_id
1 'polypeptide(L)'
;MKHKRMMLVLVALVAVTVGCERLKALQNSNMRIAGEWQKIEMSFPGDKVYDFSDRIITLDGIEEGTYRFESNSMLEVVLNGRESVYEVEFVGSSKMIWYRKTAKGRDRVYEWVKAK
;
A
#
# COMPACT_ATOMS: atom_id res chain seq x y z
N MET A 1 -37.07 -6.82 -28.02
CA MET A 1 -35.67 -6.42 -28.29
C MET A 1 -35.17 -5.17 -27.54
N LYS A 2 -36.03 -4.32 -26.93
CA LYS A 2 -35.61 -3.12 -26.19
C LYS A 2 -34.95 -3.39 -24.82
N HIS A 3 -35.37 -4.42 -24.08
CA HIS A 3 -34.83 -4.71 -22.74
C HIS A 3 -33.38 -5.22 -22.74
N LYS A 4 -32.96 -5.98 -23.77
CA LYS A 4 -31.59 -6.52 -23.87
C LYS A 4 -30.53 -5.42 -24.08
N ARG A 5 -30.86 -4.36 -24.83
CA ARG A 5 -29.95 -3.21 -25.05
C ARG A 5 -29.81 -2.35 -23.80
N MET A 6 -30.90 -2.17 -23.04
CA MET A 6 -30.88 -1.37 -21.82
C MET A 6 -30.06 -2.04 -20.70
N MET A 7 -30.11 -3.37 -20.62
CA MET A 7 -29.33 -4.13 -19.63
C MET A 7 -27.82 -4.09 -19.91
N LEU A 8 -27.41 -4.17 -21.18
CA LEU A 8 -26.00 -4.06 -21.59
C LEU A 8 -25.39 -2.68 -21.28
N VAL A 9 -26.15 -1.60 -21.47
CA VAL A 9 -25.70 -0.24 -21.14
C VAL A 9 -25.50 -0.06 -19.64
N LEU A 10 -26.39 -0.64 -18.82
CA LEU A 10 -26.26 -0.58 -17.36
C LEU A 10 -25.02 -1.35 -16.86
N VAL A 11 -24.75 -2.54 -17.39
CA VAL A 11 -23.58 -3.35 -17.01
C VAL A 11 -22.28 -2.66 -17.41
N ALA A 12 -22.22 -2.04 -18.59
CA ALA A 12 -21.05 -1.29 -19.03
C ALA A 12 -20.79 -0.06 -18.13
N LEU A 13 -21.82 0.67 -17.71
CA LEU A 13 -21.67 1.82 -16.80
C LEU A 13 -21.11 1.40 -15.43
N VAL A 14 -21.64 0.31 -14.85
CA VAL A 14 -21.21 -0.20 -13.55
C VAL A 14 -19.76 -0.71 -13.59
N ALA A 15 -19.34 -1.34 -14.68
CA ALA A 15 -17.96 -1.80 -14.84
C ALA A 15 -16.97 -0.61 -14.88
N VAL A 16 -17.35 0.50 -15.54
CA VAL A 16 -16.51 1.70 -15.64
C VAL A 16 -16.39 2.42 -14.29
N THR A 17 -17.48 2.55 -13.53
CA THR A 17 -17.44 3.23 -12.23
C THR A 17 -16.61 2.45 -11.21
N VAL A 18 -16.81 1.13 -11.11
CA VAL A 18 -16.07 0.27 -10.18
C VAL A 18 -14.58 0.22 -10.55
N GLY A 19 -14.24 0.18 -11.84
CA GLY A 19 -12.85 0.26 -12.30
C GLY A 19 -12.18 1.59 -11.92
N CYS A 20 -12.89 2.70 -12.07
CA CYS A 20 -12.37 4.04 -11.75
C CYS A 20 -12.13 4.22 -10.24
N GLU A 21 -13.03 3.73 -9.39
CA GLU A 21 -12.87 3.79 -7.92
C GLU A 21 -11.65 2.98 -7.46
N ARG A 22 -11.45 1.78 -8.01
CA ARG A 22 -10.27 0.95 -7.71
C ARG A 22 -8.97 1.64 -8.12
N LEU A 23 -8.94 2.26 -9.30
CA LEU A 23 -7.77 3.01 -9.77
C LEU A 23 -7.45 4.20 -8.87
N LYS A 24 -8.46 4.98 -8.47
CA LYS A 24 -8.29 6.10 -7.53
C LYS A 24 -7.78 5.63 -6.17
N ALA A 25 -8.28 4.50 -5.67
CA ALA A 25 -7.84 3.95 -4.39
C ALA A 25 -6.38 3.46 -4.44
N LEU A 26 -5.95 2.85 -5.55
CA LEU A 26 -4.56 2.47 -5.79
C LEU A 26 -3.64 3.69 -5.90
N GLN A 27 -4.05 4.71 -6.67
CA GLN A 27 -3.31 5.97 -6.78
C GLN A 27 -3.15 6.65 -5.41
N ASN A 28 -4.23 6.72 -4.62
CA ASN A 28 -4.19 7.26 -3.27
C ASN A 28 -3.21 6.50 -2.36
N SER A 29 -3.18 5.18 -2.46
CA SER A 29 -2.27 4.36 -1.63
C SER A 29 -0.80 4.58 -2.01
N ASN A 30 -0.51 4.64 -3.32
CA ASN A 30 0.83 4.98 -3.82
C ASN A 30 1.27 6.39 -3.38
N MET A 31 0.36 7.38 -3.42
CA MET A 31 0.67 8.72 -2.94
C MET A 31 0.91 8.75 -1.42
N ARG A 32 0.15 7.98 -0.64
CA ARG A 32 0.26 7.97 0.82
C ARG A 32 1.52 7.30 1.33
N ILE A 33 2.00 6.25 0.66
CA ILE A 33 3.28 5.60 1.04
C ILE A 33 4.48 6.45 0.65
N ALA A 34 4.37 7.33 -0.35
CA ALA A 34 5.51 8.04 -0.90
C ALA A 34 6.23 8.94 0.12
N GLY A 35 7.56 8.95 0.07
CA GLY A 35 8.46 9.79 0.87
C GLY A 35 9.11 9.05 2.04
N GLU A 36 9.66 9.82 2.98
CA GLU A 36 10.53 9.30 4.03
C GLU A 36 9.79 8.76 5.25
N TRP A 37 10.25 7.61 5.77
CA TRP A 37 9.67 6.91 6.92
C TRP A 37 10.75 6.35 7.84
N GLN A 38 10.50 6.43 9.14
CA GLN A 38 11.27 5.73 10.17
C GLN A 38 10.46 4.54 10.67
N LYS A 39 11.12 3.39 10.76
CA LYS A 39 10.52 2.21 11.38
C LYS A 39 10.45 2.42 12.90
N ILE A 40 9.32 2.11 13.52
CA ILE A 40 9.18 2.10 14.97
C ILE A 40 9.85 0.84 15.52
N GLU A 41 10.80 1.03 16.42
CA GLU A 41 11.53 -0.01 17.14
C GLU A 41 11.44 0.28 18.64
N MET A 42 11.08 -0.73 19.45
CA MET A 42 10.90 -0.58 20.90
C MET A 42 10.01 0.62 21.31
N SER A 43 8.95 0.91 20.53
CA SER A 43 8.01 2.03 20.73
C SER A 43 8.54 3.43 20.41
N PHE A 44 9.74 3.57 19.83
CA PHE A 44 10.30 4.84 19.37
C PHE A 44 10.61 4.80 17.87
N PRO A 45 10.62 5.95 17.16
CA PRO A 45 11.18 6.01 15.82
C PRO A 45 12.64 5.58 15.84
N GLY A 46 13.01 4.62 15.00
CA GLY A 46 14.39 4.18 14.84
C GLY A 46 15.24 5.24 14.14
N ASP A 47 16.56 5.10 14.23
CA ASP A 47 17.51 6.08 13.71
C ASP A 47 17.60 6.11 12.18
N LYS A 48 17.11 5.06 11.52
CA LYS A 48 17.16 4.90 10.06
C LYS A 48 15.95 5.52 9.38
N VAL A 49 16.20 6.30 8.34
CA VAL A 49 15.18 6.90 7.46
C VAL A 49 15.18 6.14 6.13
N TYR A 50 14.04 5.54 5.82
CA TYR A 50 13.80 4.84 4.58
C TYR A 50 12.98 5.74 3.65
N ASP A 51 13.43 5.95 2.42
CA ASP A 51 12.63 6.63 1.41
C ASP A 51 11.87 5.62 0.54
N PHE A 52 10.57 5.85 0.41
CA PHE A 52 9.67 5.08 -0.43
C PHE A 52 9.31 5.96 -1.62
N SER A 53 9.98 5.78 -2.74
CA SER A 53 9.76 6.57 -3.95
C SER A 53 9.82 5.67 -5.17
N ASP A 54 8.95 5.95 -6.15
CA ASP A 54 8.95 5.25 -7.44
C ASP A 54 9.00 3.71 -7.36
N ARG A 55 8.35 3.12 -6.34
CA ARG A 55 8.31 1.66 -6.07
C ARG A 55 9.63 1.07 -5.55
N ILE A 56 10.59 1.91 -5.20
CA ILE A 56 11.88 1.55 -4.63
C ILE A 56 11.88 1.97 -3.15
N ILE A 57 12.46 1.12 -2.31
CA ILE A 57 12.77 1.43 -0.91
C ILE A 57 14.27 1.68 -0.85
N THR A 58 14.66 2.89 -0.44
CA THR A 58 16.07 3.24 -0.27
C THR A 58 16.40 3.58 1.18
N LEU A 59 17.65 3.31 1.57
CA LEU A 59 18.25 3.72 2.84
C LEU A 59 19.61 4.35 2.51
N ASP A 60 19.83 5.60 2.94
CA ASP A 60 21.06 6.35 2.64
C ASP A 60 21.40 6.39 1.13
N GLY A 61 20.37 6.42 0.27
CA GLY A 61 20.49 6.42 -1.19
C GLY A 61 20.80 5.06 -1.82
N ILE A 62 20.88 4.00 -1.02
CA ILE A 62 21.11 2.63 -1.48
C ILE A 62 19.76 1.91 -1.56
N GLU A 63 19.52 1.20 -2.66
CA GLU A 63 18.33 0.35 -2.81
C GLU A 63 18.36 -0.82 -1.83
N GLU A 64 17.37 -0.87 -0.95
CA GLU A 64 17.14 -1.96 0.00
C GLU A 64 16.10 -2.96 -0.53
N GLY A 65 15.25 -2.51 -1.46
CA GLY A 65 14.16 -3.31 -1.98
C GLY A 65 13.19 -2.55 -2.87
N THR A 66 12.09 -3.22 -3.21
CA THR A 66 11.00 -2.66 -4.00
C THR A 66 9.64 -2.94 -3.36
N TYR A 67 8.63 -2.17 -3.75
CA TYR A 67 7.27 -2.35 -3.27
C TYR A 67 6.23 -2.10 -4.37
N ARG A 68 5.09 -2.78 -4.26
CA ARG A 68 3.96 -2.61 -5.18
C ARG A 68 2.64 -2.85 -4.47
N PHE A 69 1.66 -1.98 -4.71
CA PHE A 69 0.30 -2.22 -4.26
C PHE A 69 -0.44 -3.14 -5.23
N GLU A 70 -0.85 -4.32 -4.76
CA GLU A 70 -1.76 -5.25 -5.44
C GLU A 70 -3.23 -4.80 -5.33
N SER A 71 -3.55 -4.13 -4.24
CA SER A 71 -4.83 -3.47 -4.00
C SER A 71 -4.61 -2.19 -3.18
N ASN A 72 -5.68 -1.48 -2.85
CA ASN A 72 -5.63 -0.30 -1.98
C ASN A 72 -5.09 -0.57 -0.56
N SER A 73 -4.96 -1.82 -0.15
CA SER A 73 -4.49 -2.19 1.19
C SER A 73 -3.54 -3.38 1.18
N MET A 74 -3.16 -3.92 0.02
CA MET A 74 -2.24 -5.07 -0.08
C MET A 74 -0.96 -4.61 -0.75
N LEU A 75 0.15 -4.68 -0.02
CA LEU A 75 1.48 -4.26 -0.43
C LEU A 75 2.38 -5.48 -0.56
N GLU A 76 2.80 -5.77 -1.78
CA GLU A 76 3.90 -6.67 -2.07
C GLU A 76 5.22 -5.91 -1.85
N VAL A 77 6.16 -6.53 -1.15
CA VAL A 77 7.47 -5.94 -0.84
C VAL A 77 8.55 -7.00 -1.07
N VAL A 78 9.57 -6.64 -1.83
CA VAL A 78 10.82 -7.39 -1.92
C VAL A 78 11.85 -6.62 -1.12
N LEU A 79 12.30 -7.16 0.01
CA LEU A 79 13.30 -6.52 0.85
C LEU A 79 14.37 -7.54 1.22
N ASN A 80 15.65 -7.19 1.07
CA ASN A 80 16.77 -8.12 1.31
C ASN A 80 16.62 -9.45 0.54
N GLY A 81 16.13 -9.39 -0.70
CA GLY A 81 15.90 -10.56 -1.56
C GLY A 81 14.75 -11.47 -1.12
N ARG A 82 13.92 -11.06 -0.16
CA ARG A 82 12.74 -11.81 0.29
C ARG A 82 11.47 -11.09 -0.12
N GLU A 83 10.64 -11.78 -0.88
CA GLU A 83 9.29 -11.32 -1.21
C GLU A 83 8.35 -11.58 -0.03
N SER A 84 7.47 -10.63 0.25
CA SER A 84 6.44 -10.74 1.28
C SER A 84 5.26 -9.84 0.94
N VAL A 85 4.06 -10.30 1.27
CA VAL A 85 2.83 -9.52 1.08
C VAL A 85 2.28 -9.10 2.44
N TYR A 86 1.99 -7.81 2.57
CA TYR A 86 1.45 -7.20 3.77
C TYR A 86 0.10 -6.56 3.50
N GLU A 87 -0.78 -6.58 4.48
CA GLU A 87 -1.91 -5.66 4.53
C GLU A 87 -1.42 -4.34 5.14
N VAL A 88 -1.73 -3.20 4.52
CA VAL A 88 -1.26 -1.87 4.94
C VAL A 88 -2.43 -1.02 5.39
N GLU A 89 -2.24 -0.38 6.55
CA GLU A 89 -3.16 0.60 7.10
C GLU A 89 -2.41 1.91 7.33
N PHE A 90 -2.98 3.02 6.87
CA PHE A 90 -2.44 4.35 7.11
C PHE A 90 -3.31 5.07 8.14
N VAL A 91 -2.72 5.37 9.30
CA VAL A 91 -3.37 6.09 10.39
C VAL A 91 -3.06 7.58 10.25
N GLY A 92 -4.00 8.33 9.69
CA GLY A 92 -3.75 9.72 9.30
C GLY A 92 -2.76 9.85 8.13
N SER A 93 -1.93 10.89 8.15
CA SER A 93 -0.87 11.15 7.15
C SER A 93 0.54 10.79 7.63
N SER A 94 0.73 10.55 8.94
CA SER A 94 2.05 10.42 9.55
C SER A 94 2.41 9.01 10.00
N LYS A 95 1.49 8.04 9.90
CA LYS A 95 1.68 6.69 10.41
C LYS A 95 1.20 5.64 9.42
N MET A 96 2.00 4.60 9.24
CA MET A 96 1.73 3.45 8.39
C MET A 96 2.01 2.17 9.18
N ILE A 97 1.11 1.20 9.09
CA ILE A 97 1.21 -0.07 9.80
C ILE A 97 1.09 -1.20 8.77
N TRP A 98 2.02 -2.15 8.82
CA TRP A 98 2.01 -3.34 7.99
C TRP A 98 1.61 -4.53 8.83
N TYR A 99 0.65 -5.29 8.34
CA TYR A 99 0.14 -6.49 8.96
C TYR A 99 0.41 -7.70 8.08
N ARG A 100 0.63 -8.85 8.71
CA ARG A 100 0.65 -10.16 8.06
C ARG A 100 -0.64 -10.89 8.39
N LYS A 101 -1.32 -11.42 7.38
CA LYS A 101 -2.50 -12.26 7.60
C LYS A 101 -2.10 -13.57 8.27
N THR A 102 -2.88 -13.97 9.27
CA THR A 102 -2.73 -15.23 10.01
C THR A 102 -4.08 -15.92 10.13
N ALA A 103 -4.09 -17.19 10.55
CA ALA A 103 -5.34 -17.94 10.75
C ALA A 103 -6.29 -17.29 11.79
N LYS A 104 -5.76 -16.45 12.69
CA LYS A 104 -6.52 -15.75 13.73
C LYS A 104 -6.89 -14.31 13.37
N GLY A 105 -6.53 -13.85 12.17
CA GLY A 105 -6.78 -12.48 11.71
C GLY A 105 -5.54 -11.86 11.06
N ARG A 106 -5.01 -10.82 11.68
CA ARG A 106 -3.82 -10.11 11.18
C ARG A 106 -2.90 -9.71 12.33
N ASP A 107 -1.61 -9.98 12.16
CA ASP A 107 -0.58 -9.65 13.14
C ASP A 107 0.17 -8.41 12.67
N ARG A 108 0.39 -7.45 13.56
CA ARG A 108 1.20 -6.26 13.26
C ARG A 108 2.67 -6.68 13.13
N VAL A 109 3.28 -6.45 11.97
CA VAL A 109 4.67 -6.81 11.69
C VAL A 109 5.57 -5.59 11.77
N TYR A 110 5.19 -4.51 11.09
CA TYR A 110 5.95 -3.27 11.10
C TYR A 110 5.04 -2.08 11.35
N GLU A 111 5.59 -1.10 12.02
CA GLU A 111 4.98 0.19 12.25
C GLU A 111 5.98 1.25 11.80
N TRP A 112 5.49 2.24 11.09
CA TRP A 112 6.30 3.28 10.47
C TRP A 112 5.70 4.64 10.80
N VAL A 113 6.56 5.62 11.00
CA VAL A 113 6.18 7.02 11.16
C VAL A 113 6.90 7.87 10.12
N LYS A 114 6.24 8.92 9.64
CA LYS A 114 6.87 9.87 8.72
C LYS A 114 8.11 10.48 9.37
N ALA A 115 9.22 10.50 8.64
CA ALA A 115 10.37 11.31 9.01
C ALA A 115 9.96 12.80 8.97
N LYS A 116 10.53 13.62 9.85
CA LYS A 116 10.22 15.04 9.97
C LYS A 116 11.07 15.89 9.04
#